data_AF-A0A0C9RWS8-F1
#
_entry.id   AF-A0A0C9RWS8-F1
#
_cell.length_a   1.000
_cell.length_b   1.000
_cell.length_c   1.000
_cell.angle_alpha   90.00
_cell.angle_beta   90.00
_cell.angle_gamma   90.00
#
_symmetry.space_group_name_H-M   'P 1'
#
loop_
_entity.id
_entity.type
_entity.pdbx_description
1 polymer ?
#
loop_
_entity_poly.entity_id
_entity_poly.type
_entity_poly.pdbx_seq_one_letter_code
_entity_poly.pdbx_strand_id
1 'polypeptide(L)'
;MAAKINKGPRSLVQRAVITRDPDKAISEYFQSKLEARQVTKYPEWDVARHGPEAELMKARRDLSQAEQELEIKRVEHENKRHDMDQQWAEMRRKQNLFRESFVKFDQFVQENKEKRERAERKIKEEKERQENCGEEIKILKDKIEHMTAVRDKMQKYVKDYKNAQSYLEKVISETGEFQSISDIFNRFESLVEARKTLTMNQDENLNALGNTSTEMQKLTEEKGQKLMSLNSQLASLESRYDRAKAASLKWEGIVAKIKSTAGDKNLELTQIRSCCWNIYQQICKRKGISVEVDKGDIENQLVHIKSTILELKRIVKAAKK
;
A
#
# COMPACT_ATOMS: atom_id res chain seq x y z
N MET A 1 26.12 56.30 162.82
CA MET A 1 26.85 55.71 163.97
C MET A 1 26.80 54.19 163.84
N ALA A 2 27.93 53.54 164.09
CA ALA A 2 28.21 52.17 163.68
C ALA A 2 27.69 51.08 164.63
N ALA A 3 27.62 49.88 164.03
CA ALA A 3 27.82 48.55 164.62
C ALA A 3 26.66 47.85 165.37
N LYS A 4 26.31 46.65 164.88
CA LYS A 4 26.76 45.38 165.49
C LYS A 4 26.41 44.18 164.60
N ILE A 5 27.37 43.28 164.46
CA ILE A 5 27.26 41.98 163.79
C ILE A 5 26.73 40.96 164.81
N ASN A 6 25.80 40.08 164.40
CA ASN A 6 25.66 38.77 165.03
C ASN A 6 25.20 37.70 164.01
N LYS A 7 25.84 36.53 164.04
CA LYS A 7 25.67 35.42 163.09
C LYS A 7 24.52 34.50 163.48
N GLY A 8 23.74 34.06 162.50
CA GLY A 8 22.72 33.01 162.56
C GLY A 8 22.84 32.02 161.36
N PRO A 9 22.15 30.86 161.39
CA PRO A 9 22.62 29.57 160.85
C PRO A 9 22.60 29.42 159.31
N ARG A 10 23.47 28.52 158.81
CA ARG A 10 23.76 28.24 157.40
C ARG A 10 22.52 27.70 156.65
N SER A 11 22.09 28.41 155.61
CA SER A 11 21.07 27.98 154.65
C SER A 11 21.64 27.00 153.61
N LEU A 12 21.02 25.82 153.48
CA LEU A 12 21.35 24.73 152.55
C LEU A 12 20.99 24.99 151.07
N VAL A 13 21.01 26.25 150.64
CA VAL A 13 20.76 26.62 149.24
C VAL A 13 21.94 27.43 148.73
N GLN A 14 23.02 26.73 148.39
CA GLN A 14 24.06 27.29 147.52
C GLN A 14 23.45 27.41 146.12
N ARG A 15 22.97 28.61 145.76
CA ARG A 15 22.68 28.91 144.35
C ARG A 15 24.00 28.89 143.59
N ALA A 16 24.04 28.09 142.52
CA ALA A 16 25.18 28.05 141.60
C ALA A 16 25.49 29.47 141.12
N VAL A 17 26.75 29.89 141.25
CA VAL A 17 27.22 31.20 140.78
C VAL A 17 27.30 31.12 139.27
N ILE A 18 26.37 31.76 138.57
CA ILE A 18 26.39 31.84 137.11
C ILE A 18 27.61 32.66 136.71
N THR A 19 28.48 32.06 135.90
CA THR A 19 29.70 32.69 135.41
C THR A 19 29.33 33.84 134.46
N ARG A 20 29.97 35.01 134.61
CA ARG A 20 29.71 36.21 133.77
C ARG A 20 30.48 36.20 132.44
N ASP A 21 31.28 35.16 132.22
CA ASP A 21 32.21 35.03 131.10
C ASP A 21 31.56 34.13 130.03
N PRO A 22 31.24 34.65 128.83
CA PRO A 22 30.33 34.00 127.88
C PRO A 22 30.79 32.62 127.39
N ASP A 23 32.09 32.42 127.18
CA ASP A 23 32.61 31.14 126.67
C ASP A 23 32.50 30.00 127.69
N LYS A 24 32.61 30.33 128.98
CA LYS A 24 32.39 29.38 130.08
C LYS A 24 30.92 29.05 130.25
N ALA A 25 30.04 30.04 130.12
CA ALA A 25 28.60 29.83 130.17
C ALA A 25 28.10 28.91 129.03
N ILE A 26 28.66 29.02 127.83
CA ILE A 26 28.33 28.13 126.70
C ILE A 26 28.79 26.70 126.98
N SER A 27 30.00 26.52 127.52
CA SER A 27 30.52 25.20 127.88
C SER A 27 29.69 24.54 128.99
N GLU A 28 29.31 25.31 130.01
CA GLU A 28 28.40 24.85 131.08
C GLU A 28 27.01 24.51 130.53
N TYR A 29 26.49 25.25 129.54
CA TYR A 29 25.22 24.94 128.88
C TYR A 29 25.28 23.61 128.11
N PHE A 30 26.36 23.36 127.35
CA PHE A 30 26.50 22.10 126.62
C PHE A 30 26.73 20.91 127.55
N GLN A 31 27.51 21.07 128.63
CA GLN A 31 27.65 20.04 129.67
C GLN A 31 26.31 19.76 130.34
N SER A 32 25.56 20.79 130.72
CA SER A 32 24.22 20.62 131.29
C SER A 32 23.23 19.95 130.32
N LYS A 33 23.29 20.26 129.01
CA LYS A 33 22.46 19.59 127.99
C LYS A 33 22.87 18.13 127.77
N LEU A 34 24.15 17.81 127.90
CA LEU A 34 24.65 16.44 127.81
C LEU A 34 24.22 15.63 129.03
N GLU A 35 24.39 16.20 130.23
CA GLU A 35 23.96 15.61 131.51
C GLU A 35 22.44 15.45 131.57
N ALA A 36 21.67 16.39 131.02
CA ALA A 36 20.21 16.29 130.91
C ALA A 36 19.74 15.18 129.95
N ARG A 37 20.56 14.80 128.95
CA ARG A 37 20.29 13.63 128.11
C ARG A 37 20.74 12.33 128.77
N GLN A 38 21.70 12.41 129.69
CA GLN A 38 22.24 11.29 130.46
C GLN A 38 21.48 11.14 131.78
N VAL A 39 20.15 11.02 131.70
CA VAL A 39 19.33 10.69 132.87
C VAL A 39 19.69 9.28 133.33
N THR A 40 20.33 9.25 134.49
CA THR A 40 20.61 8.10 135.33
C THR A 40 19.31 7.33 135.55
N LYS A 41 19.31 6.00 135.40
CA LYS A 41 18.18 5.16 135.79
C LYS A 41 17.67 5.59 137.16
N TYR A 42 16.41 6.02 137.25
CA TYR A 42 15.77 6.33 138.51
C TYR A 42 15.83 5.10 139.43
N PRO A 43 16.14 5.24 140.73
CA PRO A 43 16.18 4.11 141.67
C PRO A 43 14.83 3.39 141.75
N GLU A 44 14.82 2.06 141.85
CA GLU A 44 13.59 1.22 141.84
C GLU A 44 12.57 1.57 142.95
N TRP A 45 12.97 2.28 144.00
CA TRP A 45 12.09 2.71 145.08
C TRP A 45 11.39 4.05 144.79
N ASP A 46 11.85 4.82 143.80
CA ASP A 46 11.21 6.04 143.30
C ASP A 46 10.23 5.71 142.16
N VAL A 47 9.54 4.59 142.34
CA VAL A 47 8.37 4.18 141.56
C VAL A 47 7.18 4.40 142.48
N ALA A 48 6.18 5.17 142.04
CA ALA A 48 4.96 5.40 142.82
C ALA A 48 4.37 4.06 143.31
N ARG A 49 4.11 3.93 144.63
CA ARG A 49 3.59 2.68 145.24
C ARG A 49 2.34 2.18 144.50
N HIS A 50 2.34 0.89 144.15
CA HIS A 50 1.32 0.16 143.39
C HIS A 50 0.01 -0.07 144.17
N GLY A 51 -0.64 1.01 144.60
CA GLY A 51 -2.02 0.93 145.10
C GLY A 51 -3.01 0.82 143.93
N PRO A 52 -4.15 0.14 144.08
CA PRO A 52 -5.17 0.04 143.02
C PRO A 52 -5.59 1.42 142.46
N GLU A 53 -5.57 2.44 143.31
CA GLU A 53 -5.93 3.81 142.97
C GLU A 53 -4.84 4.54 142.16
N ALA A 54 -3.56 4.27 142.43
CA ALA A 54 -2.44 4.81 141.65
C ALA A 54 -2.34 4.14 140.27
N GLU A 55 -2.57 2.83 140.20
CA GLU A 55 -2.67 2.08 138.94
C GLU A 55 -3.87 2.53 138.10
N LEU A 56 -5.02 2.78 138.74
CA LEU A 56 -6.20 3.33 138.06
C LEU A 56 -5.93 4.74 137.52
N MET A 57 -5.20 5.59 138.26
CA MET A 57 -4.79 6.92 137.78
C MET A 57 -3.74 6.88 136.68
N LYS A 58 -2.87 5.87 136.65
CA LYS A 58 -1.92 5.62 135.55
C LYS A 58 -2.67 5.11 134.32
N ALA A 59 -3.52 4.09 134.48
CA ALA A 59 -4.37 3.55 133.42
C ALA A 59 -5.29 4.61 132.82
N ARG A 60 -5.83 5.56 133.62
CA ARG A 60 -6.60 6.71 133.10
C ARG A 60 -5.76 7.68 132.27
N ARG A 61 -4.51 7.94 132.67
CA ARG A 61 -3.58 8.78 131.91
C ARG A 61 -3.16 8.10 130.61
N ASP A 62 -2.81 6.83 130.68
CA ASP A 62 -2.43 6.00 129.53
C ASP A 62 -3.62 5.86 128.56
N LEU A 63 -4.84 5.67 129.07
CA LEU A 63 -6.07 5.67 128.27
C LEU A 63 -6.28 7.03 127.57
N SER A 64 -6.17 8.14 128.30
CA SER A 64 -6.33 9.48 127.71
C SER A 64 -5.27 9.79 126.66
N GLN A 65 -4.02 9.38 126.88
CA GLN A 65 -2.94 9.53 125.90
C GLN A 65 -3.18 8.64 124.67
N ALA A 66 -3.58 7.38 124.87
CA ALA A 66 -3.94 6.48 123.78
C ALA A 66 -5.17 6.98 122.99
N GLU A 67 -6.16 7.56 123.66
CA GLU A 67 -7.32 8.21 123.03
C GLU A 67 -6.90 9.42 122.20
N GLN A 68 -6.00 10.26 122.70
CA GLN A 68 -5.44 11.39 121.94
C GLN A 68 -4.63 10.92 120.72
N GLU A 69 -3.77 9.92 120.86
CA GLU A 69 -3.00 9.35 119.75
C GLU A 69 -3.89 8.66 118.72
N LEU A 70 -4.94 7.98 119.16
CA LEU A 70 -5.95 7.37 118.30
C LEU A 70 -6.70 8.46 117.51
N GLU A 71 -7.05 9.56 118.16
CA GLU A 71 -7.75 10.68 117.51
C GLU A 71 -6.86 11.37 116.47
N ILE A 72 -5.58 11.61 116.79
CA ILE A 72 -4.60 12.11 115.82
C ILE A 72 -4.49 11.17 114.61
N LYS A 73 -4.39 9.85 114.84
CA LYS A 73 -4.34 8.87 113.75
C LYS A 73 -5.64 8.83 112.94
N ARG A 74 -6.81 8.97 113.57
CA ARG A 74 -8.10 9.04 112.86
C ARG A 74 -8.14 10.24 111.92
N VAL A 75 -7.77 11.42 112.41
CA VAL A 75 -7.69 12.65 111.61
C VAL A 75 -6.67 12.49 110.48
N GLU A 76 -5.48 11.91 110.75
CA GLU A 76 -4.49 11.63 109.70
C GLU A 76 -5.01 10.64 108.65
N HIS A 77 -5.70 9.58 109.07
CA HIS A 77 -6.29 8.60 108.15
C HIS A 77 -7.38 9.23 107.30
N GLU A 78 -8.22 10.08 107.89
CA GLU A 78 -9.27 10.82 107.18
C GLU A 78 -8.66 11.79 106.15
N ASN A 79 -7.64 12.56 106.54
CA ASN A 79 -6.91 13.43 105.63
C ASN A 79 -6.25 12.64 104.48
N LYS A 80 -5.54 11.54 104.79
CA LYS A 80 -4.93 10.67 103.77
C LYS A 80 -5.97 10.06 102.83
N ARG A 81 -7.13 9.67 103.36
CA ARG A 81 -8.23 9.13 102.54
C ARG A 81 -8.78 10.22 101.62
N HIS A 82 -8.95 11.44 102.12
CA HIS A 82 -9.37 12.57 101.31
C HIS A 82 -8.38 12.88 100.19
N ASP A 83 -7.07 12.93 100.48
CA ASP A 83 -6.02 13.15 99.48
C ASP A 83 -6.00 12.04 98.41
N MET A 84 -6.13 10.78 98.83
CA MET A 84 -6.22 9.65 97.91
C MET A 84 -7.47 9.73 97.03
N ASP A 85 -8.63 10.05 97.60
CA ASP A 85 -9.88 10.22 96.86
C ASP A 85 -9.78 11.36 95.83
N GLN A 86 -9.11 12.47 96.20
CA GLN A 86 -8.80 13.57 95.28
C GLN A 86 -7.89 13.11 94.13
N GLN A 87 -6.80 12.39 94.43
CA GLN A 87 -5.88 11.85 93.41
C GLN A 87 -6.59 10.87 92.47
N TRP A 88 -7.46 10.00 93.01
CA TRP A 88 -8.28 9.08 92.22
C TRP A 88 -9.30 9.81 91.34
N ALA A 89 -9.89 10.91 91.84
CA ALA A 89 -10.77 11.75 91.04
C ALA A 89 -10.00 12.44 89.91
N GLU A 90 -8.81 12.98 90.18
CA GLU A 90 -7.98 13.63 89.17
C GLU A 90 -7.48 12.63 88.10
N MET A 91 -7.04 11.44 88.52
CA MET A 91 -6.68 10.33 87.61
C MET A 91 -7.82 9.96 86.68
N ARG A 92 -9.04 9.79 87.20
CA ARG A 92 -10.22 9.51 86.38
C ARG A 92 -10.54 10.66 85.42
N ARG A 93 -10.39 11.91 85.86
CA ARG A 93 -10.57 13.09 84.99
C ARG A 93 -9.56 13.08 83.84
N LYS A 94 -8.27 12.83 84.12
CA LYS A 94 -7.21 12.74 83.10
C LYS A 94 -7.47 11.57 82.14
N GLN A 95 -7.86 10.41 82.64
CA GLN A 95 -8.20 9.25 81.82
C GLN A 95 -9.36 9.56 80.86
N ASN A 96 -10.44 10.18 81.35
CA ASN A 96 -11.57 10.56 80.51
C ASN A 96 -11.16 11.59 79.44
N LEU A 97 -10.36 12.59 79.82
CA LEU A 97 -9.83 13.57 78.88
C LEU A 97 -8.97 12.93 77.79
N PHE A 98 -8.12 11.97 78.14
CA PHE A 98 -7.35 11.20 77.16
C PHE A 98 -8.26 10.38 76.25
N ARG A 99 -9.27 9.71 76.80
CA ARG A 99 -10.22 8.92 76.01
C ARG A 99 -10.97 9.80 75.00
N GLU A 100 -11.46 10.96 75.43
CA GLU A 100 -12.10 11.93 74.53
C GLU A 100 -11.13 12.46 73.47
N SER A 101 -9.88 12.73 73.86
CA SER A 101 -8.84 13.19 72.93
C SER A 101 -8.48 12.12 71.91
N PHE A 102 -8.44 10.84 72.30
CA PHE A 102 -8.21 9.72 71.39
C PHE A 102 -9.34 9.58 70.37
N VAL A 103 -10.59 9.69 70.80
CA VAL A 103 -11.75 9.66 69.87
C VAL A 103 -11.66 10.82 68.86
N LYS A 104 -11.34 12.02 69.33
CA LYS A 104 -11.15 13.19 68.45
C LYS A 104 -9.98 13.00 67.48
N PHE A 105 -8.87 12.42 67.95
CA PHE A 105 -7.70 12.16 67.12
C PHE A 105 -7.98 11.09 66.06
N ASP A 106 -8.64 9.99 66.45
CA ASP A 106 -9.02 8.94 65.52
C ASP A 106 -9.98 9.46 64.44
N GLN A 107 -10.98 10.26 64.85
CA GLN A 107 -11.87 10.96 63.92
C GLN A 107 -11.07 11.88 62.98
N PHE A 108 -10.13 12.68 63.50
CA PHE A 108 -9.30 13.56 62.69
C PHE A 108 -8.41 12.79 61.69
N VAL A 109 -7.87 11.64 62.10
CA VAL A 109 -7.07 10.76 61.24
C VAL A 109 -7.93 10.19 60.13
N GLN A 110 -9.15 9.72 60.44
CA GLN A 110 -10.06 9.20 59.42
C GLN A 110 -10.52 10.29 58.45
N GLU A 111 -10.92 11.46 58.94
CA GLU A 111 -11.30 12.58 58.08
C GLU A 111 -10.15 13.00 57.17
N ASN A 112 -8.90 12.99 57.65
CA ASN A 112 -7.72 13.27 56.82
C ASN A 112 -7.47 12.18 55.78
N LYS A 113 -7.66 10.92 56.14
CA LYS A 113 -7.55 9.79 55.22
C LYS A 113 -8.59 9.91 54.11
N GLU A 114 -9.84 10.15 54.46
CA GLU A 114 -10.93 10.37 53.50
C GLU A 114 -10.69 11.60 52.61
N LYS A 115 -10.15 12.69 53.16
CA LYS A 115 -9.76 13.88 52.37
C LYS A 115 -8.65 13.55 51.37
N ARG A 116 -7.63 12.78 51.79
CA ARG A 116 -6.56 12.31 50.91
C ARG A 116 -7.09 11.38 49.82
N GLU A 117 -7.88 10.37 50.17
CA GLU A 117 -8.48 9.45 49.19
C GLU A 117 -9.39 10.17 48.18
N ARG A 118 -10.18 11.16 48.64
CA ARG A 118 -10.98 12.01 47.74
C ARG A 118 -10.11 12.87 46.82
N ALA A 119 -9.03 13.45 47.34
CA ALA A 119 -8.11 14.23 46.54
C ALA A 119 -7.40 13.36 45.49
N GLU A 120 -6.90 12.19 45.89
CA GLU A 120 -6.26 11.22 44.99
C GLU A 120 -7.22 10.76 43.88
N ARG A 121 -8.47 10.46 44.24
CA ARG A 121 -9.49 10.08 43.25
C ARG A 121 -9.76 11.20 42.25
N LYS A 122 -9.93 12.45 42.73
CA LYS A 122 -10.09 13.60 41.85
C LYS A 122 -8.89 13.84 40.95
N ILE A 123 -7.67 13.68 41.46
CA ILE A 123 -6.45 13.79 40.66
C ILE A 123 -6.42 12.73 39.57
N LYS A 124 -6.81 11.48 39.90
CA LYS A 124 -6.87 10.40 38.91
C LYS A 124 -7.91 10.68 37.82
N GLU A 125 -9.13 11.05 38.21
CA GLU A 125 -10.21 11.42 37.28
C GLU A 125 -9.81 12.60 36.38
N GLU A 126 -9.14 13.62 36.93
CA GLU A 126 -8.66 14.76 36.14
C GLU A 126 -7.57 14.37 35.16
N LYS A 127 -6.64 13.50 35.56
CA LYS A 127 -5.59 12.99 34.68
C LYS A 127 -6.17 12.19 33.51
N GLU A 128 -7.11 11.28 33.78
CA GLU A 128 -7.81 10.52 32.74
C GLU A 128 -8.57 11.47 31.79
N ARG A 129 -9.24 12.51 32.33
CA ARG A 129 -9.93 13.50 31.49
C ARG A 129 -8.97 14.33 30.65
N GLN A 130 -7.81 14.70 31.20
CA GLN A 130 -6.77 15.43 30.48
C GLN A 130 -6.17 14.60 29.35
N GLU A 131 -5.95 13.30 29.57
CA GLU A 131 -5.46 12.37 28.55
C GLU A 131 -6.47 12.24 27.40
N ASN A 132 -7.73 11.95 27.70
CA ASN A 132 -8.80 11.85 26.69
C ASN A 132 -8.93 13.15 25.88
N CYS A 133 -8.95 14.30 26.56
CA CYS A 133 -9.01 15.61 25.88
C CYS A 133 -7.75 15.86 25.03
N GLY A 134 -6.57 15.42 25.48
CA GLY A 134 -5.33 15.48 24.73
C GLY A 134 -5.36 14.66 23.44
N GLU A 135 -5.92 13.45 23.50
CA GLU A 135 -6.12 12.60 22.32
C GLU A 135 -7.12 13.22 21.33
N GLU A 136 -8.26 13.73 21.82
CA GLU A 136 -9.24 14.42 20.98
C GLU A 136 -8.64 15.65 20.30
N ILE A 137 -7.87 16.47 21.04
CA ILE A 137 -7.16 17.62 20.49
C ILE A 137 -6.20 17.19 19.38
N LYS A 138 -5.48 16.07 19.55
CA LYS A 138 -4.56 15.55 18.55
C LYS A 138 -5.32 15.13 17.29
N ILE A 139 -6.38 14.34 17.43
CA ILE A 139 -7.22 13.90 16.30
C ILE A 139 -7.80 15.11 15.54
N LEU A 140 -8.28 16.12 16.27
CA LEU A 140 -8.84 17.33 15.67
C LEU A 140 -7.77 18.15 14.95
N LYS A 141 -6.55 18.26 15.50
CA LYS A 141 -5.43 18.93 14.83
C LYS A 141 -5.05 18.23 13.53
N ASP A 142 -4.92 16.91 13.55
CA ASP A 142 -4.59 16.12 12.36
C ASP A 142 -5.67 16.29 11.27
N LYS A 143 -6.95 16.33 11.67
CA LYS A 143 -8.07 16.58 10.76
C LYS A 143 -8.02 17.99 10.16
N ILE A 144 -7.72 19.01 10.97
CA ILE A 144 -7.56 20.39 10.50
C ILE A 144 -6.41 20.48 9.51
N GLU A 145 -5.27 19.86 9.80
CA GLU A 145 -4.11 19.85 8.90
C GLU A 145 -4.47 19.19 7.56
N HIS A 146 -5.13 18.03 7.60
CA HIS A 146 -5.60 17.34 6.40
C HIS A 146 -6.55 18.21 5.56
N MET A 147 -7.58 18.79 6.19
CA MET A 147 -8.55 19.65 5.50
C MET A 147 -7.90 20.92 4.94
N THR A 148 -6.91 21.47 5.65
CA THR A 148 -6.11 22.62 5.20
C THR A 148 -5.30 22.25 3.96
N ALA A 149 -4.63 21.10 3.95
CA ALA A 149 -3.88 20.62 2.80
C ALA A 149 -4.77 20.35 1.58
N VAL A 150 -5.96 19.77 1.79
CA VAL A 150 -6.96 19.56 0.71
C VAL A 150 -7.43 20.90 0.16
N ARG A 151 -7.81 21.85 1.02
CA ARG A 151 -8.20 23.20 0.62
C ARG A 151 -7.11 23.87 -0.22
N ASP A 152 -5.86 23.80 0.23
CA ASP A 152 -4.74 24.45 -0.47
C ASP A 152 -4.49 23.82 -1.86
N LYS A 153 -4.65 22.50 -1.99
CA LYS A 153 -4.62 21.82 -3.30
C LYS A 153 -5.77 22.27 -4.20
N MET A 154 -7.00 22.29 -3.68
CA MET A 154 -8.17 22.75 -4.43
C MET A 154 -8.03 24.21 -4.86
N GLN A 155 -7.49 25.07 -4.00
CA GLN A 155 -7.25 26.47 -4.30
C GLN A 155 -6.19 26.65 -5.41
N LYS A 156 -5.15 25.81 -5.43
CA LYS A 156 -4.19 25.78 -6.56
C LYS A 156 -4.89 25.41 -7.86
N TYR A 157 -5.67 24.33 -7.88
CA TYR A 157 -6.41 23.93 -9.08
C TYR A 157 -7.36 25.04 -9.56
N VAL A 158 -8.13 25.65 -8.65
CA VAL A 158 -9.02 26.77 -9.02
C VAL A 158 -8.21 27.92 -9.62
N LYS A 159 -7.04 28.25 -9.07
CA LYS A 159 -6.18 29.30 -9.62
C LYS A 159 -5.65 28.96 -11.01
N ASP A 160 -5.19 27.71 -11.21
CA ASP A 160 -4.63 27.24 -12.48
C ASP A 160 -5.72 27.22 -13.58
N TYR A 161 -6.92 26.72 -13.25
CA TYR A 161 -8.04 26.64 -14.18
C TYR A 161 -8.80 27.95 -14.37
N LYS A 162 -8.59 28.98 -13.52
CA LYS A 162 -9.26 30.28 -13.65
C LYS A 162 -9.03 30.94 -15.01
N ASN A 163 -7.81 30.83 -15.54
CA ASN A 163 -7.47 31.38 -16.85
C ASN A 163 -8.24 30.66 -17.98
N ALA A 164 -8.35 29.33 -17.90
CA ALA A 164 -9.10 28.52 -18.85
C ALA A 164 -10.60 28.80 -18.78
N GLN A 165 -11.16 28.93 -17.57
CA GLN A 165 -12.54 29.35 -17.38
C GLN A 165 -12.80 30.73 -17.98
N SER A 166 -11.95 31.71 -17.68
CA SER A 166 -12.09 33.08 -18.22
C SER A 166 -12.02 33.10 -19.76
N TYR A 167 -11.18 32.24 -20.34
CA TYR A 167 -11.12 32.06 -21.79
C TYR A 167 -12.42 31.48 -22.36
N LEU A 168 -12.98 30.42 -21.74
CA LEU A 168 -14.23 29.80 -22.20
C LEU A 168 -15.42 30.76 -22.05
N GLU A 169 -15.47 31.54 -20.97
CA GLU A 169 -16.46 32.61 -20.80
C GLU A 169 -16.33 33.69 -21.89
N LYS A 170 -15.10 34.05 -22.26
CA LYS A 170 -14.85 34.96 -23.38
C LYS A 170 -15.33 34.37 -24.71
N VAL A 171 -15.05 33.10 -25.00
CA VAL A 171 -15.54 32.40 -26.20
C VAL A 171 -17.07 32.40 -26.26
N ILE A 172 -17.75 32.18 -25.13
CA ILE A 172 -19.21 32.28 -25.04
C ILE A 172 -19.68 33.70 -25.43
N SER A 173 -19.03 34.73 -24.87
CA SER A 173 -19.41 36.13 -25.14
C SER A 173 -19.17 36.56 -26.59
N GLU A 174 -18.13 36.06 -27.24
CA GLU A 174 -17.76 36.43 -28.62
C GLU A 174 -18.56 35.66 -29.67
N THR A 175 -18.84 34.37 -29.42
CA THR A 175 -19.47 33.49 -30.41
C THR A 175 -20.99 33.53 -30.32
N GLY A 176 -21.55 33.69 -29.11
CA GLY A 176 -23.00 33.70 -28.86
C GLY A 176 -23.74 32.39 -29.15
N GLU A 177 -23.06 31.36 -29.68
CA GLU A 177 -23.62 30.05 -30.03
C GLU A 177 -23.85 29.12 -28.83
N PHE A 178 -23.17 29.38 -27.71
CA PHE A 178 -23.21 28.53 -26.51
C PHE A 178 -23.82 29.31 -25.34
N GLN A 179 -24.67 28.66 -24.53
CA GLN A 179 -25.27 29.31 -23.35
C GLN A 179 -24.44 29.06 -22.08
N SER A 180 -23.76 27.91 -22.01
CA SER A 180 -22.92 27.51 -20.89
C SER A 180 -21.61 26.90 -21.36
N ILE A 181 -20.58 26.95 -20.49
CA ILE A 181 -19.33 26.22 -20.70
C ILE A 181 -19.59 24.72 -20.89
N SER A 182 -20.61 24.18 -20.22
CA SER A 182 -21.02 22.78 -20.37
C SER A 182 -21.46 22.45 -21.80
N ASP A 183 -22.07 23.40 -22.52
CA ASP A 183 -22.54 23.17 -23.89
C ASP A 183 -21.35 23.04 -24.86
N ILE A 184 -20.28 23.80 -24.61
CA ILE A 184 -19.02 23.70 -25.36
C ILE A 184 -18.43 22.31 -25.18
N PHE A 185 -18.38 21.80 -23.94
CA PHE A 185 -17.88 20.46 -23.65
C PHE A 185 -18.75 19.38 -24.31
N ASN A 186 -20.07 19.45 -24.19
CA ASN A 186 -20.98 18.48 -24.82
C ASN A 186 -20.81 18.46 -26.35
N ARG A 187 -20.65 19.63 -26.98
CA ARG A 187 -20.39 19.73 -28.42
C ARG A 187 -19.02 19.16 -28.78
N PHE A 188 -17.99 19.44 -27.98
CA PHE A 188 -16.66 18.89 -28.16
C PHE A 188 -16.68 17.36 -28.06
N GLU A 189 -17.32 16.80 -27.05
CA GLU A 189 -17.47 15.34 -26.88
C GLU A 189 -18.17 14.71 -28.08
N SER A 190 -19.30 15.29 -28.51
CA SER A 190 -20.03 14.86 -29.71
C SER A 190 -19.15 14.89 -30.97
N LEU A 191 -18.32 15.93 -31.13
CA LEU A 191 -17.38 16.04 -32.25
C LEU A 191 -16.24 15.04 -32.17
N VAL A 192 -15.73 14.75 -30.97
CA VAL A 192 -14.68 13.74 -30.76
C VAL A 192 -15.21 12.35 -31.08
N GLU A 193 -16.44 12.02 -30.65
CA GLU A 193 -17.11 10.78 -31.00
C GLU A 193 -17.37 10.67 -32.51
N ALA A 194 -17.90 11.72 -33.12
CA ALA A 194 -18.11 11.77 -34.57
C ALA A 194 -16.81 11.58 -35.34
N ARG A 195 -15.71 12.22 -34.90
CA ARG A 195 -14.38 12.05 -35.48
C ARG A 195 -13.91 10.61 -35.37
N LYS A 196 -14.06 9.99 -34.20
CA LYS A 196 -13.67 8.59 -33.97
C LYS A 196 -14.41 7.65 -34.91
N THR A 197 -15.74 7.80 -35.03
CA THR A 197 -16.56 6.99 -35.94
C THR A 197 -16.17 7.23 -37.41
N LEU A 198 -15.91 8.48 -37.81
CA LEU A 198 -15.47 8.80 -39.17
C LEU A 198 -14.12 8.17 -39.50
N THR A 199 -13.16 8.23 -38.58
CA THR A 199 -11.85 7.58 -38.75
C THR A 199 -12.00 6.07 -38.88
N MET A 200 -12.81 5.43 -38.03
CA MET A 200 -13.08 3.99 -38.14
C MET A 200 -13.68 3.62 -39.50
N ASN A 201 -14.71 4.36 -39.94
CA ASN A 201 -15.32 4.13 -41.26
C ASN A 201 -14.33 4.37 -42.41
N GLN A 202 -13.44 5.36 -42.29
CA GLN A 202 -12.40 5.62 -43.28
C GLN A 202 -11.41 4.45 -43.36
N ASP A 203 -10.97 3.92 -42.22
CA ASP A 203 -10.06 2.77 -42.17
C ASP A 203 -10.72 1.52 -42.75
N GLU A 204 -11.99 1.27 -42.43
CA GLU A 204 -12.77 0.17 -43.02
C GLU A 204 -12.88 0.30 -44.54
N ASN A 205 -13.20 1.50 -45.04
CA ASN A 205 -13.27 1.77 -46.49
C ASN A 205 -11.91 1.58 -47.17
N LEU A 206 -10.81 2.05 -46.57
CA LEU A 206 -9.47 1.86 -47.10
C LEU A 206 -9.08 0.38 -47.13
N ASN A 207 -9.44 -0.39 -46.09
CA ASN A 207 -9.22 -1.84 -46.07
C ASN A 207 -10.05 -2.56 -47.15
N ALA A 208 -11.32 -2.18 -47.33
CA ALA A 208 -12.16 -2.74 -48.40
C ALA A 208 -11.62 -2.39 -49.80
N LEU A 209 -11.14 -1.15 -50.00
CA LEU A 209 -10.51 -0.73 -51.25
C LEU A 209 -9.19 -1.48 -51.48
N GLY A 210 -8.39 -1.67 -50.43
CA GLY A 210 -7.17 -2.47 -50.47
C GLY A 210 -7.45 -3.91 -50.89
N ASN A 211 -8.44 -4.55 -50.26
CA ASN A 211 -8.85 -5.92 -50.58
C ASN A 211 -9.31 -6.04 -52.04
N THR A 212 -10.23 -5.18 -52.49
CA THR A 212 -10.71 -5.18 -53.88
C THR A 212 -9.60 -4.89 -54.89
N SER A 213 -8.66 -4.00 -54.57
CA SER A 213 -7.48 -3.77 -55.40
C SER A 213 -6.58 -5.00 -55.49
N THR A 214 -6.35 -5.71 -54.38
CA THR A 214 -5.56 -6.97 -54.39
C THR A 214 -6.27 -8.08 -55.15
N GLU A 215 -7.59 -8.19 -55.05
CA GLU A 215 -8.40 -9.15 -55.81
C GLU A 215 -8.35 -8.84 -57.31
N MET A 216 -8.48 -7.56 -57.69
CA MET A 216 -8.37 -7.13 -59.07
C MET A 216 -6.97 -7.41 -59.64
N GLN A 217 -5.91 -7.17 -58.85
CA GLN A 217 -4.55 -7.48 -59.25
C GLN A 217 -4.36 -8.98 -59.48
N LYS A 218 -4.81 -9.83 -58.55
CA LYS A 218 -4.77 -11.29 -58.69
C LYS A 218 -5.51 -11.75 -59.95
N LEU A 219 -6.72 -11.26 -60.17
CA LEU A 219 -7.49 -11.60 -61.37
C LEU A 219 -6.78 -11.15 -62.65
N THR A 220 -6.19 -9.96 -62.65
CA THR A 220 -5.43 -9.44 -63.80
C THR A 220 -4.20 -10.30 -64.08
N GLU A 221 -3.46 -10.71 -63.04
CA GLU A 221 -2.31 -11.62 -63.15
C GLU A 221 -2.73 -12.98 -63.69
N GLU A 222 -3.80 -13.58 -63.16
CA GLU A 222 -4.34 -14.87 -63.63
C GLU A 222 -4.77 -14.81 -65.10
N LYS A 223 -5.52 -13.77 -65.48
CA LYS A 223 -5.94 -13.57 -66.88
C LYS A 223 -4.75 -13.26 -67.79
N GLY A 224 -3.77 -12.49 -67.32
CA GLY A 224 -2.53 -12.20 -68.02
C GLY A 224 -1.71 -13.47 -68.28
N GLN A 225 -1.55 -14.33 -67.27
CA GLN A 225 -0.92 -15.65 -67.41
C GLN A 225 -1.67 -16.52 -68.42
N LYS A 226 -3.02 -16.53 -68.38
CA LYS A 226 -3.83 -17.28 -69.34
C LYS A 226 -3.63 -16.75 -70.76
N LEU A 227 -3.65 -15.44 -70.97
CA LEU A 227 -3.40 -14.81 -72.27
C LEU A 227 -2.00 -15.16 -72.78
N MET A 228 -0.97 -15.08 -71.92
CA MET A 228 0.39 -15.48 -72.28
C MET A 228 0.47 -16.95 -72.71
N SER A 229 -0.21 -17.85 -71.98
CA SER A 229 -0.29 -19.27 -72.35
C SER A 229 -0.98 -19.50 -73.70
N LEU A 230 -2.08 -18.78 -73.97
CA LEU A 230 -2.82 -18.86 -75.23
C LEU A 230 -2.01 -18.27 -76.38
N ASN A 231 -1.30 -17.16 -76.16
CA ASN A 231 -0.44 -16.55 -77.16
C ASN A 231 0.75 -17.45 -77.52
N SER A 232 1.33 -18.14 -76.53
CA SER A 232 2.36 -19.16 -76.78
C SER A 232 1.81 -20.33 -77.61
N GLN A 233 0.59 -20.79 -77.32
CA GLN A 233 -0.07 -21.82 -78.12
C GLN A 233 -0.39 -21.34 -79.55
N LEU A 234 -0.86 -20.10 -79.70
CA LEU A 234 -1.13 -19.45 -80.98
C LEU A 234 0.15 -19.41 -81.81
N ALA A 235 1.24 -18.88 -81.26
CA ALA A 235 2.53 -18.80 -81.95
C ALA A 235 3.07 -20.19 -82.37
N SER A 236 2.89 -21.20 -81.52
CA SER A 236 3.22 -22.60 -81.86
C SER A 236 2.38 -23.12 -83.03
N LEU A 237 1.09 -22.80 -83.04
CA LEU A 237 0.16 -23.21 -84.09
C LEU A 237 0.42 -22.48 -85.41
N GLU A 238 0.67 -21.18 -85.38
CA GLU A 238 1.09 -20.37 -86.53
C GLU A 238 2.40 -20.91 -87.12
N SER A 239 3.40 -21.19 -86.29
CA SER A 239 4.65 -21.82 -86.74
C SER A 239 4.43 -23.19 -87.38
N ARG A 240 3.47 -23.99 -86.88
CA ARG A 240 3.09 -25.26 -87.51
C ARG A 240 2.39 -25.03 -88.85
N TYR A 241 1.48 -24.07 -88.91
CA TYR A 241 0.75 -23.71 -90.12
C TYR A 241 1.70 -23.20 -91.21
N ASP A 242 2.61 -22.28 -90.89
CA ASP A 242 3.60 -21.76 -91.83
C ASP A 242 4.53 -22.85 -92.35
N ARG A 243 4.94 -23.79 -91.49
CA ARG A 243 5.71 -24.97 -91.92
C ARG A 243 4.93 -25.84 -92.90
N ALA A 244 3.65 -26.12 -92.61
CA ALA A 244 2.79 -26.91 -93.49
C ALA A 244 2.53 -26.19 -94.82
N LYS A 245 2.27 -24.88 -94.79
CA LYS A 245 2.06 -24.04 -95.97
C LYS A 245 3.31 -23.98 -96.84
N ALA A 246 4.49 -23.81 -96.24
CA ALA A 246 5.76 -23.84 -96.95
C ALA A 246 6.02 -25.21 -97.62
N ALA A 247 5.65 -26.31 -96.94
CA ALA A 247 5.73 -27.64 -97.53
C ALA A 247 4.74 -27.81 -98.71
N SER A 248 3.49 -27.34 -98.57
CA SER A 248 2.50 -27.37 -99.65
C SER A 248 3.00 -26.62 -100.89
N LEU A 249 3.47 -25.38 -100.72
CA LEU A 249 4.01 -24.55 -101.81
C LEU A 249 5.20 -25.22 -102.51
N LYS A 250 6.08 -25.89 -101.75
CA LYS A 250 7.19 -26.67 -102.33
C LYS A 250 6.67 -27.81 -103.20
N TRP A 251 5.72 -28.59 -102.71
CA TRP A 251 5.13 -29.71 -103.47
C TRP A 251 4.33 -29.22 -104.68
N GLU A 252 3.56 -28.14 -104.55
CA GLU A 252 2.87 -27.48 -105.66
C GLU A 252 3.85 -27.03 -106.74
N GLY A 253 4.98 -26.43 -106.36
CA GLY A 253 6.03 -26.05 -107.31
C GLY A 253 6.66 -27.25 -108.03
N ILE A 254 6.92 -28.34 -107.32
CA ILE A 254 7.41 -29.59 -107.91
C ILE A 254 6.38 -30.17 -108.88
N VAL A 255 5.12 -30.24 -108.49
CA VAL A 255 4.02 -30.74 -109.34
C VAL A 255 3.83 -29.86 -110.57
N ALA A 256 3.89 -28.54 -110.42
CA ALA A 256 3.82 -27.59 -111.54
C ALA A 256 4.98 -27.80 -112.52
N LYS A 257 6.20 -28.02 -112.02
CA LYS A 257 7.37 -28.34 -112.86
C LYS A 257 7.19 -29.65 -113.59
N ILE A 258 6.74 -30.71 -112.91
CA ILE A 258 6.45 -32.01 -113.54
C ILE A 258 5.38 -31.84 -114.62
N LYS A 259 4.32 -31.08 -114.35
CA LYS A 259 3.23 -30.81 -115.31
C LYS A 259 3.73 -30.03 -116.52
N SER A 260 4.58 -29.02 -116.33
CA SER A 260 5.20 -28.26 -117.43
C SER A 260 6.07 -29.17 -118.29
N THR A 261 6.99 -29.92 -117.67
CA THR A 261 7.86 -30.86 -118.40
C THR A 261 7.06 -31.94 -119.13
N ALA A 262 6.01 -32.48 -118.51
CA ALA A 262 5.11 -33.43 -119.16
C ALA A 262 4.35 -32.79 -120.33
N GLY A 263 3.93 -31.53 -120.20
CA GLY A 263 3.35 -30.74 -121.28
C GLY A 263 4.32 -30.56 -122.45
N ASP A 264 5.57 -30.16 -122.18
CA ASP A 264 6.62 -29.99 -123.19
C ASP A 264 6.93 -31.31 -123.90
N LYS A 265 7.09 -32.41 -123.14
CA LYS A 265 7.30 -33.75 -123.71
C LYS A 265 6.11 -34.25 -124.51
N ASN A 266 4.88 -33.97 -124.08
CA ASN A 266 3.70 -34.31 -124.85
C ASN A 266 3.59 -33.48 -126.14
N LEU A 267 4.00 -32.21 -126.11
CA LEU A 267 4.09 -31.36 -127.30
C LEU A 267 5.14 -31.88 -128.28
N GLU A 268 6.37 -32.17 -127.82
CA GLU A 268 7.43 -32.80 -128.61
C GLU A 268 6.93 -34.10 -129.27
N LEU A 269 6.30 -34.98 -128.49
CA LEU A 269 5.71 -36.22 -129.00
C LEU A 269 4.65 -35.93 -130.07
N THR A 270 3.73 -34.99 -129.82
CA THR A 270 2.68 -34.64 -130.79
C THR A 270 3.23 -34.04 -132.09
N GLN A 271 4.32 -33.25 -132.01
CA GLN A 271 5.04 -32.74 -133.17
C GLN A 271 5.73 -33.86 -133.94
N ILE A 272 6.45 -34.76 -133.27
CA ILE A 272 7.08 -35.93 -133.91
C ILE A 272 6.03 -36.78 -134.61
N ARG A 273 4.89 -37.05 -133.96
CA ARG A 273 3.76 -37.78 -134.56
C ARG A 273 3.25 -37.08 -135.82
N SER A 274 3.07 -35.76 -135.77
CA SER A 274 2.64 -34.97 -136.94
C SER A 274 3.67 -34.95 -138.07
N CYS A 275 4.97 -34.88 -137.75
CA CYS A 275 6.05 -34.96 -138.74
C CYS A 275 6.10 -36.34 -139.40
N CYS A 276 5.99 -37.43 -138.63
CA CYS A 276 5.92 -38.79 -139.18
C CYS A 276 4.72 -38.92 -140.13
N TRP A 277 3.56 -38.43 -139.71
CA TRP A 277 2.35 -38.40 -140.54
C TRP A 277 2.56 -37.61 -141.83
N ASN A 278 3.15 -36.41 -141.76
CA ASN A 278 3.41 -35.58 -142.93
C ASN A 278 4.40 -36.24 -143.90
N ILE A 279 5.47 -36.87 -143.40
CA ILE A 279 6.44 -37.59 -144.24
C ILE A 279 5.78 -38.80 -144.90
N TYR A 280 4.98 -39.57 -144.15
CA TYR A 280 4.22 -40.70 -144.69
C TYR A 280 3.27 -40.23 -145.81
N GLN A 281 2.50 -39.16 -145.57
CA GLN A 281 1.62 -38.56 -146.59
C GLN A 281 2.40 -38.09 -147.82
N GLN A 282 3.57 -37.47 -147.67
CA GLN A 282 4.39 -37.08 -148.80
C GLN A 282 4.91 -38.28 -149.59
N ILE A 283 5.28 -39.37 -148.92
CA ILE A 283 5.72 -40.61 -149.57
C ILE A 283 4.56 -41.26 -150.35
N CYS A 284 3.37 -41.36 -149.74
CA CYS A 284 2.18 -41.85 -150.42
C CYS A 284 1.87 -41.02 -151.68
N LYS A 285 1.91 -39.68 -151.57
CA LYS A 285 1.73 -38.76 -152.71
C LYS A 285 2.78 -38.96 -153.81
N ARG A 286 4.07 -39.12 -153.48
CA ARG A 286 5.15 -39.30 -154.46
C ARG A 286 5.11 -40.67 -155.16
N LYS A 287 4.69 -41.72 -154.45
CA LYS A 287 4.53 -43.06 -155.02
C LYS A 287 3.20 -43.26 -155.74
N GLY A 288 2.27 -42.31 -155.67
CA GLY A 288 0.92 -42.44 -156.24
C GLY A 288 0.06 -43.50 -155.55
N ILE A 289 0.37 -43.86 -154.29
CA ILE A 289 -0.35 -44.87 -153.50
C ILE A 289 -1.32 -44.15 -152.56
N SER A 290 -2.54 -44.68 -152.41
CA SER A 290 -3.51 -44.16 -151.45
C SER A 290 -3.00 -44.31 -150.00
N VAL A 291 -3.41 -43.40 -149.12
CA VAL A 291 -3.02 -43.42 -147.70
C VAL A 291 -3.78 -44.57 -147.00
N GLU A 292 -3.10 -45.68 -146.70
CA GLU A 292 -3.72 -46.88 -146.11
C GLU A 292 -3.60 -46.97 -144.57
N VAL A 293 -2.63 -46.27 -143.95
CA VAL A 293 -2.40 -46.32 -142.49
C VAL A 293 -3.07 -45.13 -141.79
N ASP A 294 -3.69 -45.39 -140.63
CA ASP A 294 -4.35 -44.38 -139.79
C ASP A 294 -3.36 -43.42 -139.13
N LYS A 295 -3.83 -42.20 -138.83
CA LYS A 295 -3.05 -41.12 -138.21
C LYS A 295 -2.52 -41.50 -136.81
N GLY A 296 -3.21 -42.37 -136.07
CA GLY A 296 -2.80 -42.84 -134.74
C GLY A 296 -1.69 -43.90 -134.72
N ASP A 297 -1.47 -44.62 -135.83
CA ASP A 297 -0.57 -45.76 -135.90
C ASP A 297 0.82 -45.38 -136.47
N ILE A 298 1.64 -44.79 -135.59
CA ILE A 298 2.96 -44.23 -135.96
C ILE A 298 3.96 -45.34 -136.29
N GLU A 299 3.84 -46.52 -135.68
CA GLU A 299 4.77 -47.63 -135.89
C GLU A 299 4.70 -48.10 -137.33
N ASN A 300 3.48 -48.31 -137.85
CA ASN A 300 3.28 -48.71 -139.24
C ASN A 300 3.60 -47.58 -140.24
N GLN A 301 3.35 -46.31 -139.89
CA GLN A 301 3.81 -45.16 -140.69
C GLN A 301 5.34 -45.13 -140.83
N LEU A 302 6.08 -45.32 -139.72
CA LEU A 302 7.54 -45.34 -139.72
C LEU A 302 8.11 -46.53 -140.48
N VAL A 303 7.47 -47.70 -140.42
CA VAL A 303 7.85 -48.88 -141.21
C VAL A 303 7.73 -48.60 -142.71
N HIS A 304 6.65 -47.96 -143.16
CA HIS A 304 6.49 -47.55 -144.56
C HIS A 304 7.51 -46.49 -145.00
N ILE A 305 7.77 -45.49 -144.14
CA ILE A 305 8.81 -44.48 -144.38
C ILE A 305 10.17 -45.17 -144.53
N LYS A 306 10.52 -46.08 -143.61
CA LYS A 306 11.78 -46.85 -143.63
C LYS A 306 11.91 -47.70 -144.89
N SER A 307 10.89 -48.47 -145.25
CA SER A 307 10.89 -49.31 -146.46
C SER A 307 11.12 -48.46 -147.72
N THR A 308 10.45 -47.32 -147.81
CA THR A 308 10.59 -46.42 -148.95
C THR A 308 11.96 -45.74 -149.02
N ILE A 309 12.53 -45.33 -147.88
CA ILE A 309 13.91 -44.81 -147.84
C ILE A 309 14.91 -45.90 -148.29
N LEU A 310 14.71 -47.15 -147.89
CA LEU A 310 15.56 -48.27 -148.30
C LEU A 310 15.43 -48.56 -149.81
N GLU A 311 14.22 -48.49 -150.36
CA GLU A 311 14.00 -48.59 -151.81
C GLU A 311 14.66 -47.44 -152.58
N LEU A 312 14.47 -46.19 -152.17
CA LEU A 312 15.15 -45.03 -152.78
C LEU A 312 16.67 -45.18 -152.70
N LYS A 313 17.20 -45.70 -151.59
CA LYS A 313 18.63 -45.98 -151.43
C LYS A 313 19.12 -47.09 -152.37
N ARG A 314 18.29 -48.09 -152.66
CA ARG A 314 18.57 -49.12 -153.69
C ARG A 314 18.53 -48.53 -155.11
N ILE A 315 17.54 -47.68 -155.41
CA ILE A 315 17.42 -47.00 -156.71
C ILE A 315 18.61 -46.07 -156.97
N VAL A 316 19.01 -45.27 -155.98
CA VAL A 316 20.20 -44.40 -156.08
C VAL A 316 21.50 -45.22 -156.22
N LYS A 317 21.58 -46.40 -155.58
CA LYS A 317 22.71 -47.33 -155.78
C LYS A 317 22.72 -47.95 -157.19
N ALA A 318 21.55 -48.22 -157.77
CA ALA A 318 21.41 -48.74 -159.13
C ALA A 318 21.66 -47.68 -160.20
N ALA A 319 21.35 -46.40 -159.95
CA ALA A 319 21.61 -45.27 -160.83
C ALA A 319 23.06 -44.73 -160.79
N LYS A 320 23.92 -45.32 -159.95
CA LYS A 320 25.37 -45.00 -159.84
C LYS A 320 26.27 -46.09 -160.47
N LYS A 321 25.72 -46.96 -161.31
CA LYS A 321 26.45 -47.95 -162.13
C LYS A 321 26.22 -47.68 -163.60
#